data_AF-A0A950K5B0-F1
#
_entry.id   AF-A0A950K5B0-F1
#
_cell.length_a   1.000
_cell.length_b   1.000
_cell.length_c   1.000
_cell.angle_alpha   90.00
_cell.angle_beta   90.00
_cell.angle_gamma   90.00
#
_symmetry.space_group_name_H-M   'P 1'
#
loop_
_entity.id
_entity.type
_entity.pdbx_description
1 polymer ?
#
loop_
_entity_poly.entity_id
_entity_poly.type
_entity_poly.pdbx_seq_one_letter_code
_entity_poly.pdbx_strand_id
1 'polypeptide(L)'
;MTIAAVLLTLLLQEDPRFFDPDVHEATKTFKIEDFRVVPVRVHRLQSPHEDALQCRLEEDDLRRVFGKINRIWNKAGLALAIESIRKEDALVPKDFDAGALEEFRGTRPADSRPAGMIHVYYVHQLPTNGVFMGRDAIFVKDTASLRLVKGGVDEPLPRVSAHEIGHAMGLSHRQDTINLMASGTTGWSINDGEIDRVRAWADQQDWVLTPAAAIEKGYGELLLSLPGDSELKEKARAAVRKASGQ
;
A
#
# COMPACT_ATOMS: atom_id res chain seq x y z
N MET A 1 -21.70 18.62 25.65
CA MET A 1 -21.66 17.15 25.66
C MET A 1 -20.77 16.71 24.52
N THR A 2 -19.55 16.34 24.85
CA THR A 2 -18.44 16.17 23.91
C THR A 2 -18.43 14.74 23.39
N ILE A 3 -18.71 14.55 22.10
CA ILE A 3 -18.50 13.27 21.41
C ILE A 3 -17.01 13.21 21.05
N ALA A 4 -16.19 12.94 22.04
CA ALA A 4 -14.76 12.70 21.89
C ALA A 4 -14.41 11.52 22.80
N ALA A 5 -14.44 10.30 22.24
CA ALA A 5 -13.78 9.07 22.72
C ALA A 5 -14.54 7.78 22.32
N VAL A 6 -14.88 7.58 21.04
CA VAL A 6 -15.35 6.25 20.57
C VAL A 6 -14.51 5.69 19.42
N LEU A 7 -13.55 6.44 18.86
CA LEU A 7 -12.78 5.98 17.69
C LEU A 7 -11.49 5.18 18.01
N LEU A 8 -11.34 4.60 19.21
CA LEU A 8 -10.08 3.97 19.63
C LEU A 8 -10.16 2.49 20.06
N THR A 9 -11.27 1.79 19.85
CA THR A 9 -11.32 0.36 20.24
C THR A 9 -12.19 -0.50 19.31
N LEU A 10 -11.88 -0.46 18.02
CA LEU A 10 -12.20 -1.55 17.08
C LEU A 10 -10.90 -2.04 16.45
N LEU A 11 -9.90 -2.31 17.29
CA LEU A 11 -8.94 -3.36 16.96
C LEU A 11 -9.74 -4.65 16.96
N LEU A 12 -10.20 -5.03 15.76
CA LEU A 12 -10.66 -6.37 15.44
C LEU A 12 -9.82 -7.37 16.23
N GLN A 13 -10.45 -8.21 17.04
CA GLN A 13 -9.77 -9.38 17.59
C GLN A 13 -9.21 -10.14 16.39
N GLU A 14 -7.90 -10.09 16.23
CA GLU A 14 -7.23 -10.66 15.07
C GLU A 14 -7.42 -12.18 15.11
N ASP A 15 -7.86 -12.73 13.99
CA ASP A 15 -7.92 -14.17 13.83
C ASP A 15 -6.47 -14.66 13.68
N PRO A 16 -5.94 -15.44 14.65
CA PRO A 16 -4.53 -15.86 14.67
C PRO A 16 -4.14 -16.73 13.47
N ARG A 17 -5.09 -17.13 12.61
CA ARG A 17 -4.82 -17.83 11.35
C ARG A 17 -4.19 -16.94 10.28
N PHE A 18 -4.28 -15.61 10.40
CA PHE A 18 -3.81 -14.66 9.41
C PHE A 18 -2.62 -13.84 9.92
N PHE A 19 -1.75 -13.42 9.00
CA PHE A 19 -0.50 -12.73 9.32
C PHE A 19 0.35 -13.50 10.35
N ASP A 20 0.44 -14.82 10.19
CA ASP A 20 1.23 -15.67 11.09
C ASP A 20 2.72 -15.29 10.97
N PRO A 21 3.34 -14.69 12.01
CA PRO A 21 4.72 -14.27 11.93
C PRO A 21 5.68 -15.45 11.74
N ASP A 22 5.28 -16.67 12.10
CA ASP A 22 6.13 -17.86 11.98
C ASP A 22 6.31 -18.33 10.54
N VAL A 23 5.44 -17.90 9.62
CA VAL A 23 5.61 -18.16 8.17
C VAL A 23 6.47 -17.11 7.47
N HIS A 24 6.88 -16.07 8.17
CA HIS A 24 7.68 -14.98 7.62
C HIS A 24 9.17 -15.35 7.62
N GLU A 25 9.80 -15.28 6.44
CA GLU A 25 11.18 -15.76 6.25
C GLU A 25 12.26 -14.74 6.66
N ALA A 26 11.92 -13.44 6.72
CA ALA A 26 12.90 -12.41 7.05
C ALA A 26 13.41 -12.54 8.48
N THR A 27 14.72 -12.39 8.65
CA THR A 27 15.38 -12.36 9.95
C THR A 27 15.72 -10.94 10.39
N LYS A 28 15.74 -10.00 9.44
CA LYS A 28 16.05 -8.59 9.69
C LYS A 28 14.95 -7.91 10.51
N THR A 29 15.40 -6.99 11.35
CA THR A 29 14.53 -6.08 12.12
C THR A 29 15.05 -4.66 11.97
N PHE A 30 14.15 -3.68 12.13
CA PHE A 30 14.44 -2.28 11.88
C PHE A 30 13.93 -1.45 13.05
N LYS A 31 14.74 -0.50 13.50
CA LYS A 31 14.27 0.54 14.42
C LYS A 31 13.54 1.61 13.62
N ILE A 32 12.71 2.41 14.28
CA ILE A 32 11.89 3.43 13.62
C ILE A 32 12.76 4.39 12.80
N GLU A 33 13.96 4.72 13.28
CA GLU A 33 14.93 5.59 12.61
C GLU A 33 15.41 5.03 11.26
N ASP A 34 15.41 3.70 11.12
CA ASP A 34 15.90 2.99 9.93
C ASP A 34 14.84 2.86 8.84
N PHE A 35 13.60 3.29 9.12
CA PHE A 35 12.51 3.20 8.16
C PHE A 35 12.74 4.11 6.96
N ARG A 36 12.21 3.69 5.81
CA ARG A 36 11.98 4.57 4.66
C ARG A 36 10.50 4.79 4.52
N VAL A 37 10.09 6.05 4.51
CA VAL A 37 8.70 6.42 4.31
C VAL A 37 8.48 6.72 2.84
N VAL A 38 7.70 5.89 2.18
CA VAL A 38 7.44 5.95 0.73
C VAL A 38 6.07 6.61 0.51
N PRO A 39 6.02 7.82 -0.04
CA PRO A 39 4.76 8.44 -0.45
C PRO A 39 4.05 7.62 -1.53
N VAL A 40 2.75 7.42 -1.35
CA VAL A 40 1.85 6.73 -2.29
C VAL A 40 0.60 7.57 -2.51
N ARG A 41 0.28 7.85 -3.76
CA ARG A 41 -1.03 8.39 -4.14
C ARG A 41 -1.94 7.28 -4.60
N VAL A 42 -3.14 7.25 -4.02
CA VAL A 42 -4.15 6.26 -4.32
C VAL A 42 -5.23 6.90 -5.16
N HIS A 43 -5.50 6.29 -6.31
CA HIS A 43 -6.46 6.77 -7.28
C HIS A 43 -7.64 5.81 -7.31
N ARG A 44 -8.82 6.32 -7.02
CA ARG A 44 -10.09 5.66 -7.21
C ARG A 44 -10.67 6.15 -8.52
N LEU A 45 -10.45 5.38 -9.58
CA LEU A 45 -10.96 5.72 -10.90
C LEU A 45 -12.47 5.58 -10.94
N GLN A 46 -13.13 6.49 -11.66
CA GLN A 46 -14.56 6.51 -11.89
C GLN A 46 -14.82 6.60 -13.39
N SER A 47 -15.82 5.87 -13.88
CA SER A 47 -16.36 6.04 -15.22
C SER A 47 -17.84 5.64 -15.21
N PRO A 48 -18.77 6.56 -15.52
CA PRO A 48 -20.20 6.23 -15.60
C PRO A 48 -20.55 5.37 -16.82
N HIS A 49 -19.61 5.17 -17.76
CA HIS A 49 -19.85 4.51 -19.04
C HIS A 49 -18.95 3.29 -19.28
N GLU A 50 -17.93 3.08 -18.46
CA GLU A 50 -17.04 1.93 -18.53
C GLU A 50 -16.94 1.28 -17.14
N ASP A 51 -17.70 0.20 -16.93
CA ASP A 51 -17.79 -0.47 -15.62
C ASP A 51 -16.41 -0.97 -15.17
N ALA A 52 -15.51 -1.38 -16.08
CA ALA A 52 -14.17 -1.82 -15.71
C ALA A 52 -13.40 -0.75 -14.94
N LEU A 53 -13.63 0.54 -15.24
CA LEU A 53 -12.94 1.68 -14.62
C LEU A 53 -13.74 2.29 -13.45
N GLN A 54 -14.89 1.74 -13.08
CA GLN A 54 -15.79 2.27 -12.05
C GLN A 54 -15.50 1.67 -10.67
N CYS A 55 -14.40 2.09 -10.04
CA CYS A 55 -14.01 1.57 -8.73
C CYS A 55 -15.07 1.84 -7.65
N ARG A 56 -15.35 0.80 -6.85
CA ARG A 56 -16.39 0.74 -5.83
C ARG A 56 -15.88 0.81 -4.39
N LEU A 57 -14.56 0.81 -4.17
CA LEU A 57 -13.97 0.98 -2.84
C LEU A 57 -14.22 2.38 -2.32
N GLU A 58 -14.47 2.54 -1.03
CA GLU A 58 -14.52 3.87 -0.42
C GLU A 58 -13.18 4.27 0.21
N GLU A 59 -13.07 5.52 0.64
CA GLU A 59 -11.82 6.02 1.23
C GLU A 59 -11.40 5.19 2.46
N ASP A 60 -12.36 4.82 3.30
CA ASP A 60 -12.13 4.00 4.49
C ASP A 60 -11.62 2.59 4.13
N ASP A 61 -12.10 2.01 3.03
CA ASP A 61 -11.59 0.73 2.53
C ASP A 61 -10.12 0.86 2.15
N LEU A 62 -9.75 1.92 1.43
CA LEU A 62 -8.38 2.15 0.99
C LEU A 62 -7.46 2.42 2.19
N ARG A 63 -7.91 3.16 3.20
CA ARG A 63 -7.16 3.37 4.45
C ARG A 63 -6.94 2.05 5.21
N ARG A 64 -7.98 1.22 5.33
CA ARG A 64 -7.88 -0.13 5.92
C ARG A 64 -6.91 -1.02 5.15
N VAL A 65 -7.00 -1.02 3.81
CA VAL A 65 -6.11 -1.78 2.92
C VAL A 65 -4.66 -1.36 3.13
N PHE A 66 -4.36 -0.06 3.11
CA PHE A 66 -2.99 0.42 3.30
C PHE A 66 -2.44 0.19 4.72
N GLY A 67 -3.30 0.22 5.75
CA GLY A 67 -2.91 -0.23 7.09
C GLY A 67 -2.39 -1.68 7.08
N LYS A 68 -3.08 -2.58 6.37
CA LYS A 68 -2.65 -3.97 6.21
C LYS A 68 -1.43 -4.13 5.31
N ILE A 69 -1.32 -3.35 4.23
CA ILE A 69 -0.11 -3.31 3.39
C ILE A 69 1.13 -2.96 4.23
N ASN A 70 1.00 -1.99 5.14
CA ASN A 70 2.09 -1.60 6.02
C ASN A 70 2.50 -2.72 6.99
N ARG A 71 1.62 -3.64 7.40
CA ARG A 71 2.03 -4.82 8.17
C ARG A 71 3.03 -5.69 7.42
N ILE A 72 2.90 -5.77 6.09
CA ILE A 72 3.80 -6.52 5.21
C ILE A 72 5.12 -5.74 5.07
N TRP A 73 5.05 -4.49 4.63
CA TRP A 73 6.24 -3.71 4.30
C TRP A 73 7.05 -3.22 5.50
N ASN A 74 6.44 -3.11 6.69
CA ASN A 74 7.17 -2.80 7.91
C ASN A 74 8.25 -3.84 8.23
N LYS A 75 8.08 -5.10 7.76
CA LYS A 75 9.11 -6.15 7.88
C LYS A 75 10.38 -5.84 7.08
N ALA A 76 10.29 -5.01 6.04
CA ALA A 76 11.42 -4.50 5.29
C ALA A 76 11.95 -3.15 5.81
N GLY A 77 11.39 -2.63 6.91
CA GLY A 77 11.67 -1.27 7.39
C GLY A 77 11.19 -0.23 6.37
N LEU A 78 10.07 -0.49 5.70
CA LEU A 78 9.41 0.45 4.79
C LEU A 78 8.03 0.78 5.35
N ALA A 79 7.62 2.04 5.23
CA ALA A 79 6.28 2.49 5.58
C ALA A 79 5.68 3.26 4.39
N LEU A 80 4.54 2.81 3.90
CA LEU A 80 3.81 3.49 2.82
C LEU A 80 2.93 4.58 3.43
N ALA A 81 3.25 5.83 3.12
CA ALA A 81 2.46 6.99 3.50
C ALA A 81 1.47 7.33 2.39
N ILE A 82 0.18 7.24 2.69
CA ILE A 82 -0.84 7.76 1.77
C ILE A 82 -0.67 9.27 1.70
N GLU A 83 -0.19 9.76 0.56
CA GLU A 83 -0.08 11.19 0.27
C GLU A 83 -1.46 11.80 0.06
N SER A 84 -2.28 11.14 -0.77
CA SER A 84 -3.70 11.45 -0.91
C SER A 84 -4.46 10.26 -1.48
N ILE A 85 -5.76 10.24 -1.22
CA ILE A 85 -6.73 9.38 -1.90
C ILE A 85 -7.55 10.29 -2.82
N ARG A 86 -7.53 10.02 -4.11
CA ARG A 86 -8.22 10.82 -5.14
C ARG A 86 -9.35 10.00 -5.73
N LYS A 87 -10.57 10.52 -5.66
CA LYS A 87 -11.67 10.07 -6.53
C LYS A 87 -11.65 10.93 -7.77
N GLU A 88 -11.46 10.33 -8.94
CA GLU A 88 -11.30 11.07 -10.19
C GLU A 88 -11.81 10.28 -11.38
N ASP A 89 -12.24 11.01 -12.40
CA ASP A 89 -12.75 10.42 -13.64
C ASP A 89 -11.60 9.82 -14.44
N ALA A 90 -11.76 8.57 -14.86
CA ALA A 90 -10.82 7.92 -15.75
C ALA A 90 -10.85 8.59 -17.13
N LEU A 91 -9.70 8.64 -17.78
CA LEU A 91 -9.67 8.91 -19.21
C LEU A 91 -10.14 7.65 -19.93
N VAL A 92 -11.17 7.73 -20.76
CA VAL A 92 -11.68 6.57 -21.50
C VAL A 92 -11.35 6.76 -22.98
N PRO A 93 -10.33 6.06 -23.52
CA PRO A 93 -10.07 6.04 -24.96
C PRO A 93 -11.31 5.59 -25.74
N LYS A 94 -11.49 6.13 -26.95
CA LYS A 94 -12.67 5.86 -27.78
C LYS A 94 -12.93 4.37 -28.02
N ASP A 95 -11.87 3.60 -28.18
CA ASP A 95 -11.91 2.17 -28.51
C ASP A 95 -11.32 1.33 -27.36
N PHE A 96 -11.52 1.77 -26.10
CA PHE A 96 -11.00 1.08 -24.92
C PHE A 96 -11.49 -0.37 -24.82
N ASP A 97 -10.57 -1.31 -24.71
CA ASP A 97 -10.81 -2.73 -24.46
C ASP A 97 -10.39 -3.10 -23.03
N ALA A 98 -11.38 -3.34 -22.17
CA ALA A 98 -11.16 -3.80 -20.80
C ALA A 98 -10.46 -5.17 -20.70
N GLY A 99 -10.41 -5.94 -21.80
CA GLY A 99 -9.65 -7.18 -21.91
C GLY A 99 -8.15 -6.99 -22.16
N ALA A 100 -7.74 -5.80 -22.62
CA ALA A 100 -6.36 -5.50 -22.98
C ALA A 100 -5.65 -4.72 -21.86
N LEU A 101 -4.81 -5.41 -21.07
CA LEU A 101 -4.10 -4.80 -19.93
C LEU A 101 -3.39 -3.49 -20.28
N GLU A 102 -2.62 -3.45 -21.38
CA GLU A 102 -1.83 -2.28 -21.74
C GLU A 102 -2.66 -1.00 -21.93
N GLU A 103 -3.95 -1.12 -22.25
CA GLU A 103 -4.84 0.03 -22.46
C GLU A 103 -5.16 0.79 -21.17
N PHE A 104 -5.15 0.11 -20.02
CA PHE A 104 -5.37 0.75 -18.72
C PHE A 104 -4.34 1.85 -18.45
N ARG A 105 -3.11 1.75 -18.98
CA ARG A 105 -2.11 2.82 -18.84
C ARG A 105 -2.63 4.17 -19.35
N GLY A 106 -3.43 4.16 -20.41
CA GLY A 106 -4.03 5.33 -21.03
C GLY A 106 -5.19 5.94 -20.24
N THR A 107 -5.73 5.23 -19.25
CA THR A 107 -6.92 5.67 -18.50
C THR A 107 -6.61 6.55 -17.30
N ARG A 108 -5.32 6.72 -17.00
CA ARG A 108 -4.85 7.49 -15.85
C ARG A 108 -5.00 9.00 -16.09
N PRO A 109 -5.63 9.74 -15.16
CA PRO A 109 -5.75 11.19 -15.29
C PRO A 109 -4.38 11.87 -15.31
N ALA A 110 -4.19 12.80 -16.25
CA ALA A 110 -2.87 13.36 -16.52
C ALA A 110 -2.36 14.25 -15.39
N ASP A 111 -3.21 15.11 -14.86
CA ASP A 111 -2.86 16.17 -13.91
C ASP A 111 -2.56 15.64 -12.50
N SER A 112 -3.01 14.43 -12.18
CA SER A 112 -2.87 13.84 -10.85
C SER A 112 -1.66 12.89 -10.72
N ARG A 113 -0.75 12.88 -11.70
CA ARG A 113 0.47 12.06 -11.77
C ARG A 113 1.80 12.83 -11.58
N PRO A 114 1.96 13.62 -10.50
CA PRO A 114 3.26 14.23 -10.23
C PRO A 114 4.31 13.14 -9.99
N ALA A 115 5.55 13.40 -10.39
CA ALA A 115 6.68 12.57 -9.96
C ALA A 115 6.85 12.63 -8.43
N GLY A 116 7.66 11.72 -7.90
CA GLY A 116 8.05 11.73 -6.49
C GLY A 116 7.16 10.91 -5.55
N MET A 117 6.40 9.95 -6.09
CA MET A 117 5.60 9.00 -5.32
C MET A 117 5.24 7.78 -6.17
N ILE A 118 4.76 6.72 -5.52
CA ILE A 118 4.10 5.60 -6.20
C ILE A 118 2.63 5.97 -6.46
N HIS A 119 2.10 5.58 -7.63
CA HIS A 119 0.68 5.73 -7.97
C HIS A 119 0.01 4.37 -8.04
N VAL A 120 -1.07 4.19 -7.27
CA VAL A 120 -1.89 2.97 -7.25
C VAL A 120 -3.32 3.29 -7.66
N TYR A 121 -3.75 2.73 -8.78
CA TYR A 121 -5.07 2.90 -9.37
C TYR A 121 -5.95 1.71 -9.03
N TYR A 122 -7.04 1.97 -8.32
CA TYR A 122 -8.10 0.98 -8.12
C TYR A 122 -9.17 1.14 -9.18
N VAL A 123 -9.55 0.02 -9.78
CA VAL A 123 -10.54 -0.13 -10.86
C VAL A 123 -11.49 -1.27 -10.50
N HIS A 124 -12.61 -1.45 -11.21
CA HIS A 124 -13.56 -2.52 -10.87
C HIS A 124 -13.18 -3.86 -11.50
N GLN A 125 -12.82 -3.83 -12.79
CA GLN A 125 -12.43 -5.00 -13.56
C GLN A 125 -11.04 -4.83 -14.14
N LEU A 126 -10.33 -5.94 -14.21
CA LEU A 126 -9.01 -6.06 -14.79
C LEU A 126 -8.82 -7.54 -15.18
N PRO A 127 -8.16 -7.85 -16.30
CA PRO A 127 -7.86 -9.23 -16.70
C PRO A 127 -7.11 -10.05 -15.64
N THR A 128 -6.33 -9.37 -14.79
CA THR A 128 -5.63 -9.95 -13.62
C THR A 128 -6.19 -9.37 -12.32
N ASN A 129 -5.65 -9.76 -11.15
CA ASN A 129 -6.03 -9.09 -9.89
C ASN A 129 -5.36 -7.73 -9.73
N GLY A 130 -4.14 -7.61 -10.23
CA GLY A 130 -3.36 -6.40 -10.27
C GLY A 130 -2.28 -6.52 -11.33
N VAL A 131 -1.63 -5.40 -11.63
CA VAL A 131 -0.53 -5.32 -12.57
C VAL A 131 0.30 -4.07 -12.31
N PHE A 132 1.62 -4.25 -12.35
CA PHE A 132 2.58 -3.17 -12.47
C PHE A 132 3.02 -2.99 -13.93
N MET A 133 2.77 -1.81 -14.50
CA MET A 133 3.10 -1.45 -15.88
C MET A 133 4.28 -0.46 -15.94
N GLY A 134 5.26 -0.58 -15.04
CA GLY A 134 6.41 0.33 -14.98
C GLY A 134 6.14 1.65 -14.24
N ARG A 135 7.23 2.31 -13.84
CA ARG A 135 7.41 3.58 -13.08
C ARG A 135 6.27 4.06 -12.17
N ASP A 136 5.11 4.37 -12.73
CA ASP A 136 4.00 5.10 -12.09
C ASP A 136 2.61 4.50 -12.44
N ALA A 137 2.55 3.26 -12.89
CA ALA A 137 1.30 2.61 -13.31
C ALA A 137 1.10 1.27 -12.58
N ILE A 138 0.52 1.32 -11.38
CA ILE A 138 0.02 0.12 -10.69
C ILE A 138 -1.51 0.13 -10.77
N PHE A 139 -2.10 -0.94 -11.30
CA PHE A 139 -3.55 -1.14 -11.26
C PHE A 139 -3.91 -2.32 -10.37
N VAL A 140 -4.99 -2.18 -9.62
CA VAL A 140 -5.55 -3.23 -8.75
C VAL A 140 -7.05 -3.23 -8.94
N LYS A 141 -7.65 -4.40 -9.20
CA LYS A 141 -9.11 -4.49 -9.25
C LYS A 141 -9.69 -4.61 -7.85
N ASP A 142 -10.76 -3.89 -7.56
CA ASP A 142 -11.45 -3.91 -6.27
C ASP A 142 -12.13 -5.26 -5.95
N THR A 143 -12.38 -6.07 -6.99
CA THR A 143 -12.90 -7.43 -6.91
C THR A 143 -11.82 -8.51 -6.81
N ALA A 144 -10.59 -8.14 -6.45
CA ALA A 144 -9.48 -9.08 -6.37
C ALA A 144 -9.81 -10.31 -5.50
N SER A 145 -9.41 -11.49 -5.96
CA SER A 145 -9.62 -12.75 -5.26
C SER A 145 -8.37 -13.61 -5.31
N LEU A 146 -8.00 -14.22 -4.19
CA LEU A 146 -6.77 -15.00 -4.04
C LEU A 146 -7.07 -16.34 -3.37
N ARG A 147 -6.23 -17.34 -3.66
CA ARG A 147 -6.23 -18.60 -2.92
C ARG A 147 -5.64 -18.37 -1.53
N LEU A 148 -6.41 -18.69 -0.50
CA LEU A 148 -5.94 -18.64 0.89
C LEU A 148 -4.79 -19.63 1.09
N VAL A 149 -3.77 -19.20 1.84
CA VAL A 149 -2.70 -20.06 2.36
C VAL A 149 -2.62 -19.91 3.88
N LYS A 150 -2.16 -20.96 4.56
CA LYS A 150 -1.97 -20.93 6.02
C LYS A 150 -1.01 -19.80 6.38
N GLY A 151 -1.39 -18.99 7.39
CA GLY A 151 -0.59 -17.86 7.83
C GLY A 151 -0.59 -16.65 6.89
N GLY A 152 -1.34 -16.72 5.79
CA GLY A 152 -1.47 -15.66 4.80
C GLY A 152 -2.19 -14.41 5.30
N VAL A 153 -2.28 -13.39 4.44
CA VAL A 153 -3.11 -12.20 4.68
C VAL A 153 -4.59 -12.59 4.68
N ASP A 154 -5.41 -11.89 5.47
CA ASP A 154 -6.83 -12.16 5.69
C ASP A 154 -7.75 -11.66 4.58
N GLU A 155 -7.28 -10.80 3.69
CA GLU A 155 -8.04 -10.34 2.52
C GLU A 155 -7.16 -10.17 1.26
N PRO A 156 -7.75 -10.24 0.05
CA PRO A 156 -6.99 -10.12 -1.20
C PRO A 156 -6.33 -8.77 -1.47
N LEU A 157 -7.02 -7.65 -1.25
CA LEU A 157 -6.58 -6.32 -1.73
C LEU A 157 -5.23 -5.87 -1.18
N PRO A 158 -4.93 -5.91 0.14
CA PRO A 158 -3.64 -5.53 0.68
C PRO A 158 -2.52 -6.39 0.12
N ARG A 159 -2.78 -7.68 -0.08
CA ARG A 159 -1.79 -8.58 -0.65
C ARG A 159 -1.52 -8.20 -2.10
N VAL A 160 -2.55 -8.10 -2.96
CA VAL A 160 -2.36 -7.74 -4.37
C VAL A 160 -1.67 -6.40 -4.50
N SER A 161 -2.13 -5.38 -3.79
CA SER A 161 -1.51 -4.06 -3.80
C SER A 161 -0.05 -4.11 -3.32
N ALA A 162 0.26 -4.84 -2.26
CA ALA A 162 1.63 -5.03 -1.81
C ALA A 162 2.49 -5.77 -2.86
N HIS A 163 1.96 -6.78 -3.54
CA HIS A 163 2.65 -7.50 -4.60
C HIS A 163 3.04 -6.58 -5.77
N GLU A 164 2.09 -5.80 -6.29
CA GLU A 164 2.37 -4.89 -7.40
C GLU A 164 3.33 -3.75 -7.00
N ILE A 165 3.21 -3.26 -5.76
CA ILE A 165 4.16 -2.31 -5.19
C ILE A 165 5.56 -2.96 -5.04
N GLY A 166 5.63 -4.25 -4.75
CA GLY A 166 6.89 -5.01 -4.75
C GLY A 166 7.56 -5.02 -6.11
N HIS A 167 6.79 -5.19 -7.19
CA HIS A 167 7.31 -5.05 -8.55
C HIS A 167 7.82 -3.64 -8.84
N ALA A 168 7.12 -2.60 -8.39
CA ALA A 168 7.60 -1.22 -8.50
C ALA A 168 8.92 -0.97 -7.78
N MET A 169 9.15 -1.69 -6.66
CA MET A 169 10.41 -1.67 -5.91
C MET A 169 11.47 -2.66 -6.42
N GLY A 170 11.23 -3.27 -7.59
CA GLY A 170 12.21 -4.10 -8.29
C GLY A 170 12.27 -5.56 -7.84
N LEU A 171 11.24 -6.07 -7.15
CA LEU A 171 11.09 -7.50 -6.87
C LEU A 171 10.56 -8.25 -8.09
N SER A 172 11.11 -9.44 -8.31
CA SER A 172 10.62 -10.42 -9.29
C SER A 172 9.76 -11.47 -8.62
N HIS A 173 9.01 -12.24 -9.41
CA HIS A 173 8.23 -13.35 -8.84
C HIS A 173 9.10 -14.39 -8.15
N ARG A 174 8.62 -14.88 -7.02
CA ARG A 174 9.12 -16.07 -6.32
C ARG A 174 7.91 -16.92 -5.95
N GLN A 175 7.79 -18.09 -6.57
CA GLN A 175 6.53 -18.84 -6.61
C GLN A 175 6.28 -19.74 -5.39
N ASP A 176 6.99 -19.52 -4.28
CA ASP A 176 6.62 -20.16 -3.02
C ASP A 176 5.30 -19.58 -2.53
N THR A 177 4.29 -20.41 -2.31
CA THR A 177 2.92 -19.96 -2.02
C THR A 177 2.79 -19.06 -0.79
N ILE A 178 3.70 -19.12 0.18
CA ILE A 178 3.73 -18.22 1.35
C ILE A 178 4.41 -16.89 1.07
N ASN A 179 5.14 -16.75 -0.05
CA ASN A 179 5.85 -15.53 -0.41
C ASN A 179 4.91 -14.47 -1.01
N LEU A 180 5.22 -13.20 -0.73
CA LEU A 180 4.51 -12.03 -1.25
C LEU A 180 4.51 -11.99 -2.77
N MET A 181 5.63 -12.36 -3.39
CA MET A 181 5.85 -12.32 -4.84
C MET A 181 5.40 -13.57 -5.58
N ALA A 182 4.74 -14.53 -4.92
CA ALA A 182 4.04 -15.61 -5.62
C ALA A 182 2.79 -15.08 -6.34
N SER A 183 2.29 -15.78 -7.33
CA SER A 183 1.07 -15.35 -8.02
C SER A 183 -0.17 -16.03 -7.42
N GLY A 184 -1.25 -15.27 -7.21
CA GLY A 184 -2.57 -15.83 -6.91
C GLY A 184 -2.80 -16.41 -5.51
N THR A 185 -1.91 -16.16 -4.53
CA THR A 185 -2.06 -16.66 -3.15
C THR A 185 -2.12 -15.52 -2.13
N THR A 186 -2.62 -15.78 -0.92
CA THR A 186 -2.53 -14.80 0.19
C THR A 186 -1.18 -14.77 0.90
N GLY A 187 -0.14 -15.40 0.33
CA GLY A 187 1.23 -15.34 0.85
C GLY A 187 1.74 -13.89 0.96
N TRP A 188 2.54 -13.62 1.97
CA TRP A 188 3.04 -12.29 2.34
C TRP A 188 4.47 -12.27 2.87
N SER A 189 5.09 -13.45 3.00
CA SER A 189 6.48 -13.56 3.44
C SER A 189 7.41 -12.88 2.44
N ILE A 190 8.42 -12.19 2.97
CA ILE A 190 9.59 -11.75 2.20
C ILE A 190 10.83 -12.26 2.92
N ASN A 191 11.91 -12.49 2.18
CA ASN A 191 13.19 -12.87 2.74
C ASN A 191 14.17 -11.68 2.81
N ASP A 192 15.31 -11.90 3.44
CA ASP A 192 16.31 -10.84 3.65
C ASP A 192 16.88 -10.26 2.35
N GLY A 193 16.93 -11.03 1.26
CA GLY A 193 17.39 -10.56 -0.05
C GLY A 193 16.35 -9.68 -0.76
N GLU A 194 15.07 -10.04 -0.65
CA GLU A 194 13.95 -9.19 -1.10
C GLU A 194 13.93 -7.88 -0.31
N ILE A 195 14.19 -7.92 0.99
CA ILE A 195 14.35 -6.73 1.84
C ILE A 195 15.50 -5.85 1.35
N ASP A 196 16.69 -6.41 1.12
CA ASP A 196 17.83 -5.61 0.62
C ASP A 196 17.51 -4.94 -0.71
N ARG A 197 16.82 -5.67 -1.60
CA ARG A 197 16.43 -5.16 -2.91
C ARG A 197 15.51 -3.94 -2.81
N VAL A 198 14.43 -4.03 -2.02
CA VAL A 198 13.47 -2.92 -1.88
C VAL A 198 14.07 -1.73 -1.13
N ARG A 199 14.95 -1.98 -0.15
CA ARG A 199 15.65 -0.92 0.57
C ARG A 199 16.65 -0.20 -0.33
N ALA A 200 17.44 -0.94 -1.10
CA ALA A 200 18.35 -0.36 -2.09
C ALA A 200 17.60 0.47 -3.15
N TRP A 201 16.42 0.01 -3.58
CA TRP A 201 15.55 0.79 -4.44
C TRP A 201 15.09 2.09 -3.76
N ALA A 202 14.65 2.01 -2.50
CA ALA A 202 14.16 3.17 -1.74
C ALA A 202 15.28 4.20 -1.50
N ASP A 203 16.50 3.76 -1.23
CA ASP A 203 17.69 4.60 -1.05
C ASP A 203 18.11 5.35 -2.32
N GLN A 204 17.68 4.88 -3.50
CA GLN A 204 17.92 5.54 -4.79
C GLN A 204 16.88 6.60 -5.13
N GLN A 205 15.81 6.73 -4.32
CA GLN A 205 14.75 7.70 -4.56
C GLN A 205 14.98 8.95 -3.70
N ASP A 206 15.17 10.11 -4.33
CA ASP A 206 15.34 11.40 -3.65
C ASP A 206 14.06 11.90 -2.94
N TRP A 207 12.91 11.35 -3.33
CA TRP A 207 11.60 11.67 -2.79
C TRP A 207 11.14 10.75 -1.64
N VAL A 208 11.88 9.67 -1.37
CA VAL A 208 11.62 8.81 -0.21
C VAL A 208 12.07 9.53 1.06
N LEU A 209 11.20 9.56 2.05
CA LEU A 209 11.39 10.37 3.25
C LEU A 209 12.06 9.55 4.36
N THR A 210 12.88 10.23 5.14
CA THR A 210 13.25 9.74 6.47
C THR A 210 12.04 9.87 7.42
N PRO A 211 12.01 9.13 8.53
CA PRO A 211 10.97 9.27 9.55
C PRO A 211 10.79 10.71 10.05
N ALA A 212 11.89 11.43 10.26
CA ALA A 212 11.86 12.82 10.71
C ALA A 212 11.22 13.75 9.67
N ALA A 213 11.64 13.64 8.40
CA ALA A 213 11.04 14.40 7.31
C ALA A 213 9.55 14.05 7.09
N ALA A 214 9.18 12.78 7.30
CA ALA A 214 7.79 12.34 7.22
C ALA A 214 6.90 12.99 8.30
N ILE A 215 7.41 13.18 9.52
CA ILE A 215 6.70 13.93 10.58
C ILE A 215 6.47 15.37 10.14
N GLU A 216 7.49 16.05 9.59
CA GLU A 216 7.38 17.42 9.08
C GLU A 216 6.36 17.53 7.94
N LYS A 217 6.22 16.48 7.13
CA LYS A 217 5.20 16.36 6.07
C LYS A 217 3.81 15.99 6.57
N GLY A 218 3.61 15.81 7.87
CA GLY A 218 2.31 15.53 8.48
C GLY A 218 1.95 14.04 8.58
N TYR A 219 2.89 13.12 8.33
CA TYR A 219 2.66 11.68 8.46
C TYR A 219 2.85 11.16 9.89
N GLY A 220 2.69 12.00 10.91
CA GLY A 220 2.93 11.63 12.31
C GLY A 220 2.16 10.39 12.76
N GLU A 221 0.89 10.27 12.41
CA GLU A 221 0.05 9.11 12.74
C GLU A 221 0.62 7.79 12.18
N LEU A 222 1.18 7.82 10.97
CA LEU A 222 1.84 6.65 10.39
C LEU A 222 3.02 6.22 11.26
N LEU A 223 3.86 7.16 11.71
CA LEU A 223 5.01 6.86 12.56
C LEU A 223 4.60 6.31 13.92
N LEU A 224 3.47 6.75 14.47
CA LEU A 224 2.91 6.20 15.71
C LEU A 224 2.47 4.74 15.56
N SER A 225 2.03 4.36 14.36
CA SER A 225 1.61 2.98 14.06
C SER A 225 2.76 1.99 13.85
N LEU A 226 3.99 2.47 13.64
CA LEU A 226 5.16 1.61 13.44
C LEU A 226 5.53 0.83 14.72
N PRO A 227 6.10 -0.38 14.60
CA PRO A 227 6.52 -1.15 15.78
C PRO A 227 7.70 -0.49 16.51
N GLY A 228 7.80 -0.73 17.83
CA GLY A 228 8.88 -0.24 18.69
C GLY A 228 8.63 1.14 19.32
N ASP A 229 9.50 1.53 20.25
CA ASP A 229 9.50 2.85 20.88
C ASP A 229 10.68 3.70 20.38
N SER A 230 10.49 5.02 20.32
CA SER A 230 11.50 5.97 19.85
C SER A 230 11.12 7.39 20.27
N GLU A 231 12.12 8.26 20.47
CA GLU A 231 11.93 9.71 20.60
C GLU A 231 11.18 10.30 19.39
N LEU A 232 11.31 9.70 18.21
CA LEU A 232 10.56 10.10 17.02
C LEU A 232 9.05 9.92 17.21
N LYS A 233 8.60 8.93 17.98
CA LYS A 233 7.17 8.80 18.31
C LYS A 233 6.70 9.92 19.22
N GLU A 234 7.52 10.41 20.14
CA GLU A 234 7.16 11.57 20.96
C GLU A 234 7.03 12.83 20.11
N LYS A 235 7.99 13.05 19.20
CA LYS A 235 7.92 14.14 18.20
C LYS A 235 6.69 14.02 17.31
N ALA A 236 6.36 12.80 16.85
CA ALA A 236 5.17 12.54 16.06
C ALA A 236 3.89 12.85 16.86
N ARG A 237 3.78 12.42 18.12
CA ARG A 237 2.64 12.75 19.01
C ARG A 237 2.49 14.26 19.16
N ALA A 238 3.59 14.98 19.38
CA ALA A 238 3.57 16.43 19.51
C ALA A 238 3.11 17.12 18.21
N ALA A 239 3.60 16.67 17.05
CA ALA A 239 3.20 17.19 15.75
C ALA A 239 1.71 16.94 15.45
N VAL A 240 1.22 15.73 15.74
CA VAL A 240 -0.19 15.35 15.60
C VAL A 240 -1.09 16.23 16.47
N ARG A 241 -0.79 16.37 17.78
CA ARG A 241 -1.58 17.23 18.70
C ARG A 241 -1.67 18.66 18.20
N LYS A 242 -0.54 19.22 17.78
CA LYS A 242 -0.45 20.56 17.21
C LYS A 242 -1.33 20.71 15.95
N ALA A 243 -1.34 19.72 15.06
CA ALA A 243 -2.17 19.73 13.85
C ALA A 243 -3.67 19.60 14.16
N SER A 244 -4.03 18.90 15.23
CA SER A 244 -5.42 18.74 15.70
C SER A 244 -5.94 19.93 16.52
N GLY A 245 -5.11 20.95 16.80
CA GLY A 245 -5.49 22.09 17.63
C GLY A 245 -5.69 21.76 19.12
N GLN A 246 -5.08 20.65 19.60
CA GLN A 246 -5.11 20.20 20.99
C GLN A 246 -3.81 20.55 21.73
#